data_AF-A0A1M7HTN6-F1
#
_entry.id   AF-A0A1M7HTN6-F1
#
_cell.length_a   1.000
_cell.length_b   1.000
_cell.length_c   1.000
_cell.angle_alpha   90.00
_cell.angle_beta   90.00
_cell.angle_gamma   90.00
#
_symmetry.space_group_name_H-M   'P 1'
#
loop_
_entity.id
_entity.type
_entity.pdbx_description
1 polymer ?
#
loop_
_entity_poly.entity_id
_entity_poly.type
_entity_poly.pdbx_seq_one_letter_code
_entity_poly.pdbx_strand_id
1 'polypeptide(L)'
;MKTITIYILFFITTVLLLINRYTPLYINNSLLHFIILFISAVTFTFSIGLVIGKLKTLKSRLLIVLVVGIICFTHSFLSWGGDWKTQTILYRNQTNDRKNIEFQMRGDRFSFGYKKRVVNRLKLLPGFDWTTDVDTATIDHRQWKKMNLYINEMKFASK
;
A
#
# COMPACT_ATOMS: atom_id res chain seq x y z
N MET A 1 -25.96 9.37 2.94
CA MET A 1 -25.48 8.00 3.24
C MET A 1 -26.26 7.49 4.44
N LYS A 2 -26.73 6.24 4.40
CA LYS A 2 -27.30 5.61 5.60
C LYS A 2 -26.15 5.47 6.62
N THR A 3 -26.42 5.70 7.90
CA THR A 3 -25.42 5.59 8.98
C THR A 3 -24.65 4.27 8.94
N ILE A 4 -25.36 3.18 8.61
CA ILE A 4 -24.80 1.84 8.39
C ILE A 4 -23.67 1.85 7.34
N THR A 5 -23.83 2.57 6.23
CA THR A 5 -22.81 2.65 5.18
C THR A 5 -21.52 3.30 5.69
N ILE A 6 -21.62 4.31 6.55
CA ILE A 6 -20.44 4.98 7.13
C ILE A 6 -19.67 4.00 8.01
N TYR A 7 -20.37 3.23 8.84
CA TYR A 7 -19.74 2.23 9.71
C TYR A 7 -19.11 1.07 8.92
N ILE A 8 -19.78 0.58 7.87
CA ILE A 8 -19.23 -0.48 7.01
C ILE A 8 -17.95 0.01 6.33
N LEU A 9 -17.97 1.22 5.76
CA LEU A 9 -16.79 1.79 5.11
C LEU A 9 -15.64 2.02 6.10
N PHE A 10 -15.95 2.54 7.28
CA PHE A 10 -14.98 2.71 8.36
C PHE A 10 -14.35 1.37 8.74
N PHE A 11 -15.17 0.34 8.97
CA PHE A 11 -14.71 -0.99 9.35
C PHE A 11 -13.80 -1.60 8.28
N ILE A 12 -14.25 -1.65 7.03
CA ILE A 12 -13.48 -2.25 5.93
C ILE A 12 -12.14 -1.53 5.74
N THR A 13 -12.15 -0.20 5.67
CA THR A 13 -10.91 0.57 5.44
C THR A 13 -9.95 0.48 6.61
N THR A 14 -10.45 0.51 7.85
CA THR A 14 -9.62 0.33 9.05
C THR A 14 -8.99 -1.07 9.08
N VAL A 15 -9.77 -2.12 8.81
CA VAL A 15 -9.26 -3.49 8.73
C VAL A 15 -8.18 -3.61 7.66
N LEU A 16 -8.39 -3.03 6.46
CA LEU A 16 -7.36 -3.02 5.41
C LEU A 16 -6.07 -2.32 5.84
N LEU A 17 -6.15 -1.17 6.52
CA LEU A 17 -4.97 -0.46 7.03
C LEU A 17 -4.25 -1.27 8.11
N LEU A 18 -4.99 -1.90 9.03
CA LEU A 18 -4.42 -2.73 10.08
C LEU A 18 -3.74 -3.98 9.51
N ILE A 19 -4.39 -4.67 8.57
CA ILE A 19 -3.82 -5.84 7.90
C ILE A 19 -2.56 -5.42 7.13
N ASN A 20 -2.58 -4.29 6.39
CA ASN A 20 -1.40 -3.77 5.71
C ASN A 20 -0.25 -3.39 6.67
N ARG A 21 -0.57 -2.99 7.91
CA ARG A 21 0.44 -2.59 8.90
C ARG A 21 1.05 -3.76 9.64
N TYR A 22 0.25 -4.77 9.97
CA TYR A 22 0.63 -5.84 10.91
C TYR A 22 0.80 -7.20 10.25
N THR A 23 0.51 -7.33 8.96
CA THR A 23 0.68 -8.58 8.22
C THR A 23 1.52 -8.35 6.96
N PRO A 24 1.94 -9.43 6.27
CA PRO A 24 2.67 -9.30 5.01
C PRO A 24 1.83 -8.79 3.82
N LEU A 25 0.53 -8.54 4.00
CA LEU A 25 -0.26 -7.84 3.00
C LEU A 25 0.31 -6.42 2.81
N TYR A 26 0.53 -6.03 1.56
CA TYR A 26 1.13 -4.77 1.20
C TYR A 26 0.30 -4.06 0.13
N ILE A 27 -0.11 -2.83 0.43
CA ILE A 27 -0.75 -1.92 -0.53
C ILE A 27 0.36 -1.28 -1.36
N ASN A 28 0.56 -1.79 -2.57
CA ASN A 28 1.69 -1.44 -3.44
C ASN A 28 1.46 -0.17 -4.29
N ASN A 29 0.40 0.57 -4.00
CA ASN A 29 0.07 1.81 -4.70
C ASN A 29 -0.19 2.89 -3.65
N SER A 30 0.69 3.91 -3.62
CA SER A 30 0.58 5.03 -2.70
C SER A 30 -0.73 5.80 -2.82
N LEU A 31 -1.28 5.99 -4.03
CA LEU A 31 -2.58 6.63 -4.22
C LEU A 31 -3.70 5.79 -3.60
N LEU A 32 -3.70 4.47 -3.82
CA LEU A 32 -4.68 3.57 -3.23
C LEU A 32 -4.60 3.58 -1.71
N HIS A 33 -3.38 3.51 -1.16
CA HIS A 33 -3.15 3.57 0.28
C HIS A 33 -3.68 4.90 0.84
N PHE A 34 -3.46 6.02 0.15
CA PHE A 34 -3.95 7.34 0.55
C PHE A 34 -5.47 7.40 0.55
N ILE A 35 -6.13 6.89 -0.50
CA ILE A 35 -7.59 6.84 -0.59
C ILE A 35 -8.17 6.02 0.58
N ILE A 36 -7.59 4.87 0.89
CA ILE A 36 -8.04 4.02 2.01
C ILE A 36 -7.88 4.76 3.34
N LEU A 37 -6.72 5.40 3.58
CA LEU A 37 -6.47 6.21 4.78
C LEU A 37 -7.47 7.36 4.91
N PHE A 38 -7.68 8.10 3.82
CA PHE A 38 -8.58 9.24 3.79
C PHE A 38 -10.04 8.82 4.07
N ILE A 39 -10.53 7.76 3.42
CA ILE A 39 -11.88 7.24 3.67
C ILE A 39 -12.01 6.78 5.12
N SER A 40 -11.02 6.05 5.66
CA SER A 40 -11.03 5.62 7.06
C SER A 40 -11.12 6.82 8.00
N ALA A 41 -10.27 7.84 7.81
CA ALA A 41 -10.25 9.03 8.67
C ALA A 41 -11.56 9.84 8.58
N VAL A 42 -12.09 10.08 7.38
CA VAL A 42 -13.34 10.82 7.19
C VAL A 42 -14.53 10.07 7.82
N THR A 43 -14.63 8.76 7.57
CA THR A 43 -15.72 7.94 8.12
C THR A 43 -15.63 7.81 9.64
N PHE A 44 -14.42 7.79 10.21
CA PHE A 44 -14.19 7.87 11.66
C PHE A 44 -14.69 9.20 12.23
N THR A 45 -14.29 10.34 11.64
CA THR A 45 -14.71 11.66 12.12
C THR A 45 -16.22 11.84 12.00
N PHE A 46 -16.85 11.34 10.94
CA PHE A 46 -18.30 11.35 10.80
C PHE A 46 -18.99 10.44 11.83
N SER A 47 -18.43 9.27 12.12
CA SER A 47 -18.96 8.39 13.16
C SER A 47 -18.97 9.08 14.53
N ILE A 48 -17.86 9.74 14.91
CA ILE A 48 -17.79 10.55 16.14
C ILE A 48 -18.79 11.70 16.11
N GLY A 49 -18.85 12.44 14.99
CA GLY A 49 -19.76 13.57 14.84
C GLY A 49 -21.23 13.17 15.01
N LEU A 50 -21.61 11.99 14.52
CA LEU A 50 -22.95 11.43 14.69
C LEU A 50 -23.23 11.08 16.16
N VAL A 51 -22.29 10.46 16.87
CA VAL A 51 -22.43 10.12 18.30
C VAL A 51 -22.59 11.37 19.17
N ILE A 52 -21.84 12.45 18.87
CA ILE A 52 -21.90 13.72 19.62
C ILE A 52 -23.11 14.59 19.17
N GLY A 53 -23.81 14.20 18.10
CA GLY A 53 -24.92 15.00 17.56
C GLY A 53 -24.48 16.29 16.86
N LYS A 54 -23.21 16.40 16.43
CA LYS A 54 -22.68 17.51 15.61
C LYS A 54 -22.71 17.15 14.11
N LEU A 55 -22.24 18.05 13.24
CA LEU A 55 -22.12 17.85 11.78
C LEU A 55 -23.44 17.74 11.00
N LYS A 56 -24.50 18.39 11.50
CA LYS A 56 -25.83 18.36 10.85
C LYS A 56 -25.84 19.07 9.49
N THR A 57 -25.11 20.19 9.37
CA THR A 57 -25.10 21.02 8.15
C THR A 57 -24.14 20.48 7.09
N LEU A 58 -24.46 20.71 5.82
CA LEU A 58 -23.59 20.33 4.69
C LEU A 58 -22.25 21.09 4.75
N LYS A 59 -22.28 22.40 5.06
CA LYS A 59 -21.09 23.23 5.18
C LYS A 59 -20.11 22.68 6.22
N SER A 60 -20.61 22.25 7.38
CA SER A 60 -19.78 21.66 8.44
C SER A 60 -19.17 20.32 8.00
N ARG A 61 -19.92 19.48 7.28
CA ARG A 61 -19.40 18.22 6.73
C ARG A 61 -18.31 18.45 5.70
N LEU A 62 -18.50 19.40 4.77
CA LEU A 62 -17.50 19.75 3.76
C LEU A 62 -16.22 20.30 4.40
N LEU A 63 -16.36 21.18 5.40
CA LEU A 63 -15.21 21.71 6.13
C LEU A 63 -14.39 20.61 6.80
N ILE A 64 -15.05 19.63 7.43
CA ILE A 64 -14.35 18.49 8.03
C ILE A 64 -13.64 17.64 7.00
N VAL A 65 -14.28 17.34 5.86
CA VAL A 65 -13.64 16.56 4.79
C VAL A 65 -12.38 17.27 4.30
N LEU A 66 -12.43 18.60 4.15
CA LEU A 66 -11.27 19.39 3.76
C LEU A 66 -10.15 19.32 4.81
N VAL A 67 -10.47 19.54 6.08
CA VAL A 67 -9.49 19.50 7.19
C VAL A 67 -8.86 18.12 7.31
N VAL A 68 -9.66 17.05 7.30
CA VAL A 68 -9.16 15.67 7.32
C VAL A 68 -8.31 15.38 6.09
N GLY A 69 -8.69 15.89 4.93
CA GLY A 69 -7.92 15.77 3.69
C GLY A 69 -6.53 16.37 3.80
N ILE A 70 -6.42 17.60 4.32
CA ILE A 70 -5.14 18.26 4.56
C ILE A 70 -4.29 17.45 5.54
N ILE A 71 -4.86 17.02 6.67
CA ILE A 71 -4.13 16.22 7.67
C ILE A 71 -3.61 14.92 7.08
N CYS A 72 -4.46 14.16 6.37
CA CYS A 72 -4.08 12.92 5.72
C CYS A 72 -3.00 13.15 4.65
N PHE A 73 -3.13 14.22 3.87
CA PHE A 73 -2.16 14.56 2.83
C PHE A 73 -0.80 14.88 3.44
N THR A 74 -0.74 15.75 4.46
CA THR A 74 0.50 16.08 5.15
C THR A 74 1.12 14.83 5.78
N HIS A 75 0.33 13.99 6.46
CA HIS A 75 0.83 12.75 7.04
C HIS A 75 1.41 11.80 5.98
N SER A 76 0.67 11.55 4.89
CA SER A 76 1.12 10.71 3.78
C SER A 76 2.36 11.30 3.11
N PHE A 77 2.40 12.62 2.95
CA PHE A 77 3.51 13.32 2.32
C PHE A 77 4.81 13.15 3.11
N LEU A 78 4.74 13.25 4.43
CA LEU A 78 5.90 13.18 5.33
C LEU A 78 6.33 11.74 5.63
N SER A 79 5.39 10.80 5.73
CA SER A 79 5.70 9.44 6.20
C SER A 79 5.97 8.43 5.09
N TRP A 80 5.44 8.64 3.88
CA TRP A 80 5.54 7.65 2.81
C TRP A 80 6.64 8.01 1.81
N GLY A 81 7.52 7.03 1.56
CA GLY A 81 8.41 7.06 0.39
C GLY A 81 7.64 6.78 -0.91
N GLY A 82 8.37 6.59 -2.01
CA GLY A 82 7.75 6.18 -3.28
C GLY A 82 7.07 4.81 -3.22
N ASP A 83 6.52 4.37 -4.34
CA ASP A 83 6.10 2.98 -4.47
C ASP A 83 7.34 2.08 -4.63
N TRP A 84 7.27 0.84 -4.15
CA TRP A 84 8.25 -0.17 -4.54
C TRP A 84 8.02 -0.58 -5.99
N LYS A 85 9.09 -0.60 -6.76
CA LYS A 85 9.09 -0.93 -8.19
C LYS A 85 10.07 -2.05 -8.47
N THR A 86 9.62 -3.04 -9.23
CA THR A 86 10.38 -4.22 -9.63
C THR A 86 11.45 -3.85 -10.64
N GLN A 87 12.71 -4.15 -10.35
CA GLN A 87 13.79 -3.96 -11.30
C GLN A 87 14.16 -5.28 -11.96
N THR A 88 14.20 -6.36 -11.19
CA THR A 88 14.57 -7.69 -11.68
C THR A 88 13.72 -8.77 -11.00
N ILE A 89 13.15 -9.68 -11.78
CA ILE A 89 12.61 -10.94 -11.27
C ILE A 89 13.76 -11.93 -11.18
N LEU A 90 14.19 -12.24 -9.97
CA LEU A 90 15.29 -13.18 -9.73
C LEU A 90 14.83 -14.62 -9.93
N TYR A 91 13.68 -14.95 -9.35
CA TYR A 91 13.08 -16.29 -9.44
C TYR A 91 11.58 -16.21 -9.70
N ARG A 92 11.07 -17.18 -10.45
CA ARG A 92 9.64 -17.42 -10.62
C ARG A 92 9.28 -18.76 -10.00
N ASN A 93 8.16 -18.81 -9.29
CA ASN A 93 7.67 -20.07 -8.75
C ASN A 93 7.20 -20.99 -9.89
N GLN A 94 7.51 -22.28 -9.82
CA GLN A 94 7.20 -23.22 -10.90
C GLN A 94 5.71 -23.57 -11.01
N THR A 95 4.95 -23.43 -9.92
CA THR A 95 3.52 -23.82 -9.87
C THR A 95 2.58 -22.62 -9.84
N ASN A 96 3.07 -21.42 -9.50
CA ASN A 96 2.25 -20.21 -9.41
C ASN A 96 2.95 -19.00 -10.05
N ASP A 97 2.51 -18.63 -11.25
CA ASP A 97 3.06 -17.49 -12.01
C ASP A 97 2.84 -16.11 -11.36
N ARG A 98 1.92 -16.00 -10.39
CA ARG A 98 1.71 -14.77 -9.63
C ARG A 98 2.69 -14.62 -8.46
N LYS A 99 3.53 -15.63 -8.21
CA LYS A 99 4.48 -15.68 -7.11
C LYS A 99 5.92 -15.62 -7.62
N ASN A 100 6.62 -14.54 -7.29
CA ASN A 100 7.97 -14.25 -7.75
C ASN A 100 8.87 -13.82 -6.60
N ILE A 101 10.17 -14.08 -6.72
CA ILE A 101 11.19 -13.41 -5.90
C ILE A 101 11.73 -12.25 -6.72
N GLU A 102 11.53 -11.05 -6.21
CA GLU A 102 11.76 -9.80 -6.92
C GLU A 102 12.79 -8.94 -6.19
N PHE A 103 13.75 -8.43 -6.96
CA PHE A 103 14.56 -7.29 -6.54
C PHE A 103 13.78 -6.01 -6.82
N GLN A 104 13.42 -5.32 -5.74
CA GLN A 104 12.63 -4.10 -5.78
C GLN A 104 13.44 -2.91 -5.28
N MET A 105 13.16 -1.77 -5.90
CA MET A 105 13.74 -0.48 -5.52
C MET A 105 12.62 0.51 -5.22
N ARG A 106 12.90 1.47 -4.35
CA ARG A 106 12.01 2.59 -4.05
C ARG A 106 12.82 3.87 -3.84
N GLY A 107 12.38 4.96 -4.44
CA GLY A 107 12.93 6.29 -4.15
C GLY A 107 12.57 6.75 -2.74
N ASP A 108 13.55 7.31 -2.03
CA ASP A 108 13.29 8.00 -0.77
C ASP A 108 12.96 9.47 -1.05
N ARG A 109 11.98 10.04 -0.33
CA ARG A 109 11.50 11.40 -0.62
C ARG A 109 12.46 12.47 -0.12
N PHE A 110 13.18 12.18 0.97
CA PHE A 110 14.11 13.12 1.61
C PHE A 110 15.58 12.65 1.55
N SER A 111 15.90 11.72 0.64
CA SER A 111 17.27 11.25 0.44
C SER A 111 17.56 11.03 -1.03
N PHE A 112 18.76 11.43 -1.46
CA PHE A 112 19.27 11.18 -2.79
C PHE A 112 19.75 9.72 -2.89
N GLY A 113 18.80 8.81 -3.03
CA GLY A 113 19.10 7.38 -3.12
C GLY A 113 17.87 6.50 -3.26
N TYR A 114 18.12 5.21 -3.41
CA TYR A 114 17.08 4.19 -3.52
C TYR A 114 17.22 3.18 -2.39
N LYS A 115 16.11 2.92 -1.70
CA LYS A 115 15.99 1.74 -0.85
C LYS A 115 15.86 0.52 -1.76
N LYS A 116 16.53 -0.56 -1.39
CA LYS A 116 16.60 -1.82 -2.13
C LYS A 116 16.10 -2.93 -1.21
N ARG A 117 15.36 -3.89 -1.76
CA ARG A 117 14.98 -5.11 -1.05
C ARG A 117 14.81 -6.27 -2.02
N VAL A 118 15.01 -7.49 -1.51
CA VAL A 118 14.62 -8.72 -2.21
C VAL A 118 13.46 -9.32 -1.44
N VAL A 119 12.33 -9.51 -2.12
CA VAL A 119 11.10 -9.99 -1.49
C VAL A 119 10.49 -11.12 -2.30
N ASN A 120 9.92 -12.10 -1.59
CA ASN A 120 8.97 -13.03 -2.16
C ASN A 120 7.60 -12.35 -2.21
N ARG A 121 7.14 -12.06 -3.42
CA ARG A 121 5.90 -11.37 -3.71
C ARG A 121 4.91 -12.33 -4.33
N LEU A 122 3.73 -12.41 -3.74
CA LEU A 122 2.54 -13.01 -4.35
C LEU A 122 1.57 -11.88 -4.71
N LYS A 123 1.32 -11.71 -6.01
CA LYS A 123 0.34 -10.73 -6.49
C LYS A 123 -1.07 -11.27 -6.27
N LEU A 124 -1.80 -10.66 -5.34
CA LEU A 124 -3.17 -11.06 -5.03
C LEU A 124 -4.14 -10.43 -6.04
N LEU A 125 -4.13 -9.09 -6.09
CA LEU A 125 -5.05 -8.25 -6.84
C LEU A 125 -4.30 -6.99 -7.33
N PRO A 126 -4.83 -6.23 -8.29
CA PRO A 126 -4.28 -4.91 -8.61
C PRO A 126 -4.19 -4.03 -7.34
N GLY A 127 -2.98 -3.56 -7.02
CA GLY A 127 -2.72 -2.70 -5.86
C GLY A 127 -2.49 -3.42 -4.52
N PHE A 128 -2.70 -4.74 -4.45
CA PHE A 128 -2.49 -5.54 -3.24
C PHE A 128 -1.58 -6.73 -3.51
N ASP A 129 -0.48 -6.78 -2.78
CA ASP A 129 0.51 -7.84 -2.85
C ASP A 129 0.67 -8.48 -1.48
N TRP A 130 1.06 -9.75 -1.42
CA TRP A 130 1.56 -10.38 -0.20
C TRP A 130 3.07 -10.46 -0.30
N THR A 131 3.78 -9.70 0.52
CA THR A 131 5.24 -9.56 0.44
C THR A 131 5.90 -10.03 1.71
N THR A 132 6.76 -11.04 1.58
CA THR A 132 7.59 -11.57 2.67
C THR A 132 9.05 -11.39 2.32
N ASP A 133 9.87 -11.04 3.30
CA ASP A 133 11.32 -11.05 3.13
C ASP A 133 11.78 -12.48 2.85
N VAL A 134 12.81 -12.62 2.01
CA VAL A 134 13.34 -13.93 1.63
C VAL A 134 14.85 -13.92 1.77
N ASP A 135 15.39 -14.97 2.37
CA ASP A 135 16.81 -15.24 2.30
C ASP A 135 17.11 -15.95 0.97
N THR A 136 17.90 -15.31 0.12
CA THR A 136 18.30 -15.88 -1.16
C THR A 136 19.31 -17.01 -1.03
N ALA A 137 19.96 -17.18 0.12
CA ALA A 137 20.93 -18.25 0.35
C ALA A 137 20.26 -19.63 0.52
N THR A 138 18.99 -19.67 0.94
CA THR A 138 18.26 -20.90 1.30
C THR A 138 17.12 -21.23 0.32
N ILE A 139 17.24 -20.83 -0.95
CA ILE A 139 16.17 -21.03 -1.94
C ILE A 139 16.08 -22.50 -2.37
N ASP A 140 14.89 -23.09 -2.22
CA ASP A 140 14.58 -24.40 -2.77
C ASP A 140 14.44 -24.36 -4.30
N HIS A 141 15.44 -24.87 -5.01
CA HIS A 141 15.47 -24.94 -6.46
C HIS A 141 14.42 -25.87 -7.08
N ARG A 142 13.76 -26.73 -6.29
CA ARG A 142 12.65 -27.56 -6.77
C ARG A 142 11.38 -26.73 -7.00
N GLN A 143 11.17 -25.69 -6.19
CA GLN A 143 9.99 -24.84 -6.26
C GLN A 143 10.21 -23.58 -7.11
N TRP A 144 11.46 -23.16 -7.25
CA TRP A 144 11.82 -21.87 -7.84
C TRP A 144 12.72 -22.04 -9.05
N LYS A 145 12.30 -21.45 -10.17
CA LYS A 145 13.10 -21.36 -11.39
C LYS A 145 13.82 -20.01 -11.41
N LYS A 146 15.15 -20.03 -11.48
CA LYS A 146 15.96 -18.82 -11.63
C LYS A 146 15.73 -18.22 -13.02
N MET A 147 15.41 -16.93 -13.06
CA MET A 147 15.05 -16.21 -14.30
C MET A 147 15.98 -15.03 -14.59
N ASN A 148 16.34 -14.24 -13.56
CA ASN A 148 17.10 -12.99 -13.72
C ASN A 148 16.53 -12.04 -14.79
N LEU A 149 15.21 -11.94 -14.88
CA LEU A 149 14.55 -11.13 -15.90
C LEU A 149 14.55 -9.66 -15.49
N TYR A 150 15.19 -8.81 -16.29
CA TYR A 150 15.21 -7.35 -16.09
C TYR A 150 13.92 -6.70 -16.61
N ILE A 151 13.24 -5.94 -15.74
CA ILE A 151 11.95 -5.27 -16.04
C ILE A 151 12.10 -3.75 -16.03
N ASN A 152 12.89 -3.21 -15.09
CA ASN A 152 13.14 -1.77 -14.97
C ASN A 152 11.86 -0.92 -14.84
N GLU A 153 10.98 -1.23 -13.88
CA GLU A 153 9.76 -0.42 -13.65
C GLU A 153 10.07 1.05 -13.28
N MET A 154 11.30 1.35 -12.86
CA MET A 154 11.74 2.72 -12.58
C MET A 154 12.19 3.49 -13.82
N LYS A 155 12.28 2.84 -14.98
CA LYS A 155 12.71 3.45 -16.26
C LYS A 155 14.08 4.13 -16.16
N PHE A 156 15.01 3.51 -15.44
CA PHE A 156 16.40 3.95 -15.49
C PHE A 156 16.94 3.80 -16.91
N ALA A 157 17.82 4.72 -17.33
CA ALA A 157 18.51 4.58 -18.60
C ALA A 157 19.29 3.25 -18.59
N SER A 158 19.02 2.35 -19.54
CA SER A 158 19.86 1.18 -19.73
C SER A 158 21.22 1.65 -20.21
N LYS A 159 22.29 1.24 -19.52
CA LYS A 159 23.63 1.28 -20.10
C LYS A 159 23.76 0.23 -21.19
#